data_AF-A0A5J9ULR0-F1
#
_entry.id   AF-A0A5J9ULR0-F1
#
_cell.length_a   1.000
_cell.length_b   1.000
_cell.length_c   1.000
_cell.angle_alpha   90.00
_cell.angle_beta   90.00
_cell.angle_gamma   90.00
#
_symmetry.space_group_name_H-M   'P 1'
#
loop_
_entity.id
_entity.type
_entity.pdbx_description
1 polymer ?
#
loop_
_entity_poly.entity_id
_entity_poly.type
_entity_poly.pdbx_seq_one_letter_code
_entity_poly.pdbx_strand_id
1 'polypeptide(L)'
;MYRDEREREHLVNYINKVSVQFSMDTTSKPVISACADMMKCGQCQMRYNLKKKFFNNIPANDVVTKSPVTSMHDDQWEALVKLWSSPQHKVRQNFKWPCSSCVLPKTCLANQQNREKVQMNQRTGSRCYVAQAHDLRDKFDEEPTPVELFREFHSSQKTGSISETVQKALDDMKEIMEESI
;
A
#
# COMPACT_ATOMS: atom_id res chain seq x y z
N MET A 1 -16.15 5.86 -10.45
CA MET A 1 -17.21 6.87 -10.38
C MET A 1 -17.92 6.75 -9.03
N TYR A 2 -17.99 7.84 -8.26
CA TYR A 2 -18.72 7.90 -7.00
C TYR A 2 -20.22 7.72 -7.26
N ARG A 3 -20.89 6.89 -6.47
CA ARG A 3 -22.29 6.51 -6.69
C ARG A 3 -23.28 7.37 -5.89
N ASP A 4 -22.81 8.17 -4.94
CA ASP A 4 -23.64 9.02 -4.06
C ASP A 4 -23.18 10.50 -4.13
N GLU A 5 -24.13 11.42 -4.22
CA GLU A 5 -23.91 12.88 -4.29
C GLU A 5 -23.14 13.37 -3.05
N ARG A 6 -23.47 12.82 -1.87
CA ARG A 6 -22.81 13.15 -0.60
C ARG A 6 -21.35 12.76 -0.56
N GLU A 7 -20.96 11.64 -1.19
CA GLU A 7 -19.55 11.24 -1.27
C GLU A 7 -18.74 12.25 -2.09
N ARG A 8 -19.37 12.84 -3.11
CA ARG A 8 -18.75 13.86 -3.95
C ARG A 8 -18.53 15.15 -3.18
N GLU A 9 -19.50 15.60 -2.38
CA GLU A 9 -19.36 16.79 -1.51
C GLU A 9 -18.23 16.62 -0.49
N HIS A 10 -18.17 15.46 0.18
CA HIS A 10 -17.09 15.17 1.13
C HIS A 10 -15.71 15.19 0.47
N LEU A 11 -15.61 14.68 -0.76
CA LEU A 11 -14.37 14.72 -1.54
C LEU A 11 -13.96 16.16 -1.89
N VAL A 12 -14.89 16.99 -2.35
CA VAL A 12 -14.61 18.40 -2.67
C VAL A 12 -14.17 19.16 -1.42
N ASN A 13 -14.87 18.96 -0.30
CA ASN A 13 -14.49 19.56 0.99
C ASN A 13 -13.11 19.10 1.46
N TYR A 14 -12.75 17.84 1.23
CA TYR A 14 -11.43 17.31 1.54
C TYR A 14 -10.35 17.95 0.65
N ILE A 15 -10.57 17.99 -0.67
CA ILE A 15 -9.64 18.61 -1.63
C ILE A 15 -9.38 20.07 -1.27
N ASN A 16 -10.43 20.83 -0.94
CA ASN A 16 -10.31 22.24 -0.53
C ASN A 16 -9.48 22.42 0.75
N LYS A 17 -9.52 21.47 1.69
CA LYS A 17 -8.65 21.52 2.88
C LYS A 17 -7.20 21.22 2.55
N VAL A 18 -6.95 20.28 1.64
CA VAL A 18 -5.60 19.90 1.24
C VAL A 18 -4.96 21.00 0.38
N SER A 19 -5.72 21.66 -0.51
CA SER A 19 -5.22 22.76 -1.35
C SER A 19 -4.82 24.01 -0.58
N VAL A 20 -5.32 24.21 0.65
CA VAL A 20 -4.84 25.27 1.55
C VAL A 20 -3.40 24.99 2.03
N GLN A 21 -3.01 23.73 2.14
CA GLN A 21 -1.70 23.32 2.66
C GLN A 21 -0.65 23.10 1.56
N PHE A 22 -1.09 22.80 0.33
CA PHE A 22 -0.20 22.47 -0.78
C PHE A 22 -0.63 23.20 -2.05
N SER A 23 0.35 23.70 -2.82
CA SER A 23 0.10 24.22 -4.16
C SER A 23 -0.21 23.07 -5.12
N MET A 24 -1.47 22.93 -5.51
CA MET A 24 -1.93 21.88 -6.44
C MET A 24 -3.09 22.36 -7.32
N ASP A 25 -3.19 21.79 -8.52
CA ASP A 25 -4.33 22.00 -9.39
C ASP A 25 -5.49 21.08 -8.99
N THR A 26 -6.48 21.67 -8.30
CA THR A 26 -7.69 20.99 -7.82
C THR A 26 -8.62 20.52 -8.95
N THR A 27 -8.44 21.01 -10.17
CA THR A 27 -9.22 20.59 -11.34
C THR A 27 -8.60 19.39 -12.05
N SER A 28 -7.32 19.12 -11.81
CA SER A 28 -6.61 18.04 -12.48
C SER A 28 -7.14 16.67 -12.01
N LYS A 29 -7.51 15.84 -12.99
CA LYS A 29 -7.92 14.44 -12.76
C LYS A 29 -6.95 13.65 -11.88
N PRO A 30 -5.61 13.72 -12.05
CA PRO A 30 -4.69 12.98 -11.18
C PRO A 30 -4.74 13.45 -9.72
N VAL A 31 -4.84 14.76 -9.46
CA VAL A 31 -4.94 15.28 -8.08
C VAL A 31 -6.26 14.87 -7.43
N ILE A 32 -7.37 14.95 -8.17
CA ILE A 32 -8.68 14.50 -7.67
C ILE A 32 -8.63 13.01 -7.31
N SER A 33 -8.04 12.17 -8.17
CA SER A 33 -7.89 10.74 -7.90
C SER A 33 -6.99 10.45 -6.69
N ALA A 34 -5.87 11.17 -6.57
CA ALA A 34 -4.97 11.00 -5.44
C ALA A 34 -5.65 11.39 -4.11
N CYS A 35 -6.35 12.53 -4.07
CA CYS A 35 -7.09 12.97 -2.89
C CYS A 35 -8.22 11.99 -2.52
N ALA A 36 -8.91 11.48 -3.53
CA ALA A 36 -9.91 10.44 -3.40
C ALA A 36 -9.37 9.17 -2.74
N ASP A 37 -8.20 8.71 -3.17
CA ASP A 37 -7.58 7.51 -2.63
C ASP A 37 -7.01 7.73 -1.23
N MET A 38 -6.42 8.90 -0.95
CA MET A 38 -6.01 9.30 0.41
C MET A 38 -7.19 9.29 1.39
N MET A 39 -8.33 9.86 1.00
CA MET A 39 -9.54 9.89 1.81
C MET A 39 -10.05 8.46 2.09
N LYS A 40 -10.09 7.58 1.08
CA LYS A 40 -10.49 6.17 1.25
C LYS A 40 -9.52 5.43 2.16
N CYS A 41 -8.22 5.64 2.02
CA CYS A 41 -7.20 5.03 2.87
C CYS A 41 -7.38 5.41 4.34
N GLY A 42 -7.66 6.68 4.63
CA GLY A 42 -7.99 7.14 5.98
C GLY A 42 -9.24 6.43 6.56
N GLN A 43 -10.31 6.30 5.76
CA GLN A 43 -11.50 5.57 6.17
C GLN A 43 -11.24 4.07 6.41
N CYS A 44 -10.45 3.43 5.54
CA CYS A 44 -10.03 2.04 5.70
C CYS A 44 -9.25 1.84 7.01
N GLN A 45 -8.32 2.74 7.33
CA GLN A 45 -7.53 2.67 8.55
C GLN A 45 -8.41 2.84 9.81
N MET A 46 -9.32 3.80 9.79
CA MET A 46 -10.31 4.00 10.86
C MET A 46 -11.15 2.72 11.07
N ARG A 47 -11.72 2.16 9.99
CA ARG A 47 -12.52 0.93 10.06
C ARG A 47 -11.71 -0.26 10.58
N TYR A 48 -10.45 -0.41 10.17
CA TYR A 48 -9.54 -1.42 10.68
C TYR A 48 -9.33 -1.28 12.20
N ASN A 49 -9.08 -0.06 12.68
CA ASN A 49 -8.87 0.21 14.10
C ASN A 49 -10.14 -0.08 14.93
N LEU A 50 -11.31 0.30 14.42
CA LEU A 50 -12.60 0.01 15.06
C LEU A 50 -12.84 -1.50 15.15
N LYS A 51 -12.67 -2.21 14.03
CA LYS A 51 -12.82 -3.65 13.98
C LYS A 51 -11.87 -4.35 14.95
N LYS A 52 -10.61 -3.91 15.03
CA LYS A 52 -9.61 -4.50 15.91
C LYS A 52 -9.96 -4.34 17.40
N LYS A 53 -10.55 -3.21 17.79
CA LYS A 53 -10.88 -2.90 19.19
C LYS A 53 -12.23 -3.44 19.65
N PHE A 54 -13.25 -3.36 18.79
CA PHE A 54 -14.66 -3.54 19.18
C PHE A 54 -15.35 -4.73 18.51
N PHE A 55 -14.61 -5.51 17.70
CA PHE A 55 -15.19 -6.68 17.00
C PHE A 55 -14.30 -7.92 17.09
N ASN A 56 -13.00 -7.79 16.80
CA ASN A 56 -12.08 -8.93 16.84
C ASN A 56 -11.93 -9.46 18.27
N ASN A 57 -12.02 -10.79 18.44
CA ASN A 57 -11.92 -11.49 19.74
C ASN A 57 -13.03 -11.19 20.75
N ILE A 58 -14.10 -10.51 20.33
CA ILE A 58 -15.29 -10.31 21.15
C ILE A 58 -16.33 -11.36 20.76
N PRO A 59 -16.92 -12.11 21.71
CA PRO A 59 -17.99 -13.04 21.38
C PRO A 59 -19.19 -12.28 20.81
N ALA A 60 -19.93 -12.90 19.90
CA ALA A 60 -20.99 -12.23 19.13
C ALA A 60 -22.05 -11.54 20.00
N ASN A 61 -22.29 -12.06 21.21
CA ASN A 61 -23.27 -11.52 22.15
C ASN A 61 -22.82 -10.20 22.81
N ASP A 62 -21.50 -9.93 22.84
CA ASP A 62 -20.91 -8.78 23.53
C ASP A 62 -20.46 -7.69 22.53
N VAL A 63 -20.74 -7.85 21.24
CA VAL A 63 -20.42 -6.84 20.23
C VAL A 63 -21.27 -5.61 20.48
N VAL A 64 -20.61 -4.46 20.63
CA VAL A 64 -21.26 -3.17 20.87
C VAL A 64 -22.25 -2.88 19.75
N THR A 65 -23.52 -2.67 20.10
CA THR A 65 -24.60 -2.41 19.12
C THR A 65 -24.63 -0.97 18.65
N LYS A 66 -24.15 -0.03 19.49
CA LYS A 66 -24.07 1.40 19.18
C LYS A 66 -22.69 1.79 18.66
N SER A 67 -22.63 2.86 17.90
CA SER A 67 -21.39 3.39 17.38
C SER A 67 -20.44 3.79 18.52
N PRO A 68 -19.22 3.24 18.57
CA PRO A 68 -18.23 3.59 19.58
C PRO A 68 -17.54 4.94 19.30
N VAL A 69 -17.85 5.59 18.17
CA VAL A 69 -17.27 6.88 17.77
C VAL A 69 -18.35 7.88 17.41
N THR A 70 -18.20 9.12 17.87
CA THR A 70 -19.16 10.21 17.64
C THR A 70 -19.27 10.63 16.18
N SER A 71 -18.24 10.35 15.36
CA SER A 71 -18.21 10.67 13.93
C SER A 71 -18.95 9.68 13.04
N MET A 72 -19.49 8.59 13.59
CA MET A 72 -20.21 7.55 12.85
C MET A 72 -21.58 7.34 13.48
N HIS A 73 -22.61 7.33 12.64
CA HIS A 73 -23.97 7.03 13.08
C HIS A 73 -24.16 5.53 13.35
N ASP A 74 -25.12 5.20 14.20
CA ASP A 74 -25.38 3.82 14.65
C ASP A 74 -25.77 2.89 13.49
N ASP A 75 -26.49 3.39 12.49
CA ASP A 75 -26.86 2.66 11.26
C ASP A 75 -25.64 2.27 10.42
N GLN A 76 -24.67 3.19 10.29
CA GLN A 76 -23.42 2.95 9.59
C GLN A 76 -22.56 1.93 10.34
N TRP A 77 -22.56 2.00 11.68
CA TRP A 77 -21.89 1.02 12.53
C TRP A 77 -22.51 -0.37 12.40
N GLU A 78 -23.84 -0.47 12.47
CA GLU A 78 -24.57 -1.73 12.29
C GLU A 78 -24.26 -2.37 10.93
N ALA A 79 -24.25 -1.56 9.86
CA ALA A 79 -23.88 -2.03 8.53
C ALA A 79 -22.44 -2.59 8.48
N LEU A 80 -21.49 -1.99 9.21
CA LEU A 80 -20.12 -2.49 9.32
C LEU A 80 -20.04 -3.80 10.11
N VAL A 81 -20.73 -3.90 11.25
CA VAL A 81 -20.79 -5.13 12.05
C VAL A 81 -21.40 -6.27 11.24
N LYS A 82 -22.47 -6.01 10.48
CA LYS A 82 -23.08 -6.97 9.54
C LYS A 82 -22.11 -7.39 8.44
N LEU A 83 -21.38 -6.43 7.85
CA LEU A 83 -20.36 -6.70 6.84
C LEU A 83 -19.24 -7.59 7.39
N TRP A 84 -18.70 -7.29 8.58
CA TRP A 84 -17.61 -8.07 9.19
C TRP A 84 -18.05 -9.45 9.66
N SER A 85 -19.33 -9.62 9.97
CA SER A 85 -19.93 -10.90 10.34
C SER A 85 -20.19 -11.82 9.13
N SER A 86 -20.15 -11.29 7.91
CA SER A 86 -20.33 -12.08 6.69
C SER A 86 -19.26 -13.18 6.53
N PRO A 87 -19.61 -14.39 6.05
CA PRO A 87 -18.65 -15.50 5.89
C PRO A 87 -17.41 -15.11 5.08
N GLN A 88 -17.59 -14.32 4.02
CA GLN A 88 -16.50 -13.82 3.17
C GLN A 88 -15.47 -12.97 3.95
N HIS A 89 -15.93 -12.20 4.95
CA HIS A 89 -15.06 -11.38 5.81
C HIS A 89 -14.52 -12.14 7.03
N LYS A 90 -15.17 -13.23 7.46
CA LYS A 90 -14.63 -14.13 8.50
C LYS A 90 -13.49 -15.00 7.97
N VAL A 91 -13.55 -15.43 6.71
CA VAL A 91 -12.43 -16.13 6.04
C VAL A 91 -11.15 -15.28 6.04
N ARG A 92 -11.26 -13.94 6.01
CA ARG A 92 -10.12 -13.01 6.14
C ARG A 92 -9.58 -12.86 7.58
N GLN A 93 -10.31 -13.28 8.61
CA GLN A 93 -9.97 -13.06 10.02
C GLN A 93 -9.20 -14.22 10.65
N ASN A 94 -9.45 -15.46 10.21
CA ASN A 94 -8.87 -16.66 10.81
C ASN A 94 -7.44 -16.98 10.34
N PHE A 95 -6.64 -15.96 9.97
CA PHE A 95 -5.20 -16.13 9.74
C PHE A 95 -4.44 -16.20 11.08
N LYS A 96 -4.71 -17.25 11.84
CA LYS A 96 -3.65 -17.93 12.59
C LYS A 96 -3.34 -19.18 11.78
N TRP A 97 -2.26 -19.11 11.00
CA TRP A 97 -1.69 -20.26 10.29
C TRP A 97 -1.42 -21.40 11.30
N PRO A 98 -1.66 -22.70 11.00
CA PRO A 98 -1.94 -23.33 9.71
C PRO A 98 -3.35 -23.93 9.58
N CYS A 99 -4.02 -23.74 8.45
CA CYS A 99 -5.09 -24.66 8.05
C CYS A 99 -4.97 -24.94 6.54
N SER A 100 -4.65 -26.18 6.22
CA SER A 100 -4.44 -26.69 4.85
C SER A 100 -5.70 -26.68 3.97
N SER A 101 -6.88 -26.34 4.53
CA SER A 101 -8.15 -26.43 3.81
C SER A 101 -8.85 -25.10 3.53
N CYS A 102 -8.26 -23.96 3.89
CA CYS A 102 -8.93 -22.66 3.78
C CYS A 102 -8.58 -21.93 2.47
N VAL A 103 -9.60 -21.72 1.63
CA VAL A 103 -9.51 -20.92 0.39
C VAL A 103 -9.27 -19.45 0.73
N LEU A 104 -8.01 -19.03 0.67
CA LEU A 104 -7.61 -17.62 0.68
C LEU A 104 -8.34 -16.85 -0.45
N PRO A 105 -8.71 -15.57 -0.24
CA PRO A 105 -9.19 -14.73 -1.34
C PRO A 105 -8.16 -14.72 -2.48
N LYS A 106 -8.60 -14.97 -3.72
CA LYS A 106 -7.74 -15.13 -4.91
C LYS A 106 -6.66 -14.03 -5.03
N THR A 107 -6.97 -12.80 -4.65
CA THR A 107 -6.05 -11.66 -4.67
C THR A 107 -4.93 -11.74 -3.63
N CYS A 108 -5.18 -12.32 -2.46
CA CYS A 108 -4.20 -12.47 -1.38
C CYS A 108 -3.19 -13.57 -1.70
N LEU A 109 -3.67 -14.71 -2.24
CA LEU A 109 -2.81 -15.77 -2.77
C LEU A 109 -1.93 -15.26 -3.90
N ALA A 110 -2.51 -14.56 -4.87
CA ALA A 110 -1.76 -13.99 -5.98
C ALA A 110 -0.65 -13.05 -5.47
N ASN A 111 -0.95 -12.16 -4.52
CA ASN A 111 0.06 -11.27 -3.95
C ASN A 111 1.13 -12.01 -3.15
N GLN A 112 0.78 -13.07 -2.42
CA GLN A 112 1.74 -13.91 -1.73
C GLN A 112 2.66 -14.65 -2.71
N GLN A 113 2.08 -15.31 -3.71
CA GLN A 113 2.83 -15.98 -4.78
C GLN A 113 3.72 -15.01 -5.54
N ASN A 114 3.26 -13.77 -5.77
CA ASN A 114 4.08 -12.73 -6.39
C ASN A 114 5.24 -12.29 -5.48
N ARG A 115 5.02 -12.19 -4.16
CA ARG A 115 6.09 -11.91 -3.19
C ARG A 115 7.11 -13.04 -3.11
N GLU A 116 6.65 -14.29 -3.15
CA GLU A 116 7.52 -15.47 -3.15
C GLU A 116 8.38 -15.56 -4.41
N LYS A 117 7.94 -14.94 -5.52
CA LYS A 117 8.71 -14.83 -6.77
C LYS A 117 9.73 -13.69 -6.80
N VAL A 118 9.75 -12.80 -5.80
CA VAL A 118 10.73 -11.70 -5.75
C VAL A 118 12.10 -12.29 -5.44
N GLN A 119 12.97 -12.34 -6.46
CA GLN A 119 14.33 -12.88 -6.33
C GLN A 119 15.31 -11.87 -5.71
N MET A 120 15.18 -10.59 -6.08
CA MET A 120 16.09 -9.54 -5.68
C MET A 120 15.33 -8.48 -4.88
N ASN A 121 15.53 -8.48 -3.56
CA ASN A 121 14.91 -7.49 -2.68
C ASN A 121 15.59 -6.13 -2.83
N GLN A 122 14.76 -5.10 -3.04
CA GLN A 122 15.19 -3.72 -3.15
C GLN A 122 15.64 -3.21 -1.76
N ARG A 123 16.67 -2.37 -1.74
CA ARG A 123 17.26 -1.78 -0.53
C ARG A 123 17.11 -0.26 -0.47
N THR A 124 16.09 0.27 -1.13
CA THR A 124 15.73 1.71 -1.17
C THR A 124 14.89 2.15 0.05
N GLY A 125 14.63 1.24 0.99
CA GLY A 125 13.83 1.52 2.18
C GLY A 125 12.37 1.81 1.82
N SER A 126 11.83 2.92 2.33
CA SER A 126 10.46 3.36 2.06
C SER A 126 10.31 4.10 0.73
N ARG A 127 11.42 4.44 0.06
CA ARG A 127 11.40 5.20 -1.20
C ARG A 127 11.16 4.28 -2.38
N CYS A 128 10.31 4.73 -3.31
CA CYS A 128 10.18 4.10 -4.62
C CYS A 128 11.42 4.37 -5.48
N TYR A 129 11.58 3.63 -6.58
CA TYR A 129 12.73 3.78 -7.49
C TYR A 129 12.88 5.19 -8.03
N VAL A 130 11.77 5.83 -8.39
CA VAL A 130 11.77 7.20 -8.93
C VAL A 130 12.28 8.19 -7.88
N ALA A 131 11.79 8.08 -6.64
CA ALA A 131 12.23 8.95 -5.54
C ALA A 131 13.70 8.68 -5.17
N GLN A 132 14.12 7.42 -5.11
CA GLN A 132 15.51 7.08 -4.81
C GLN A 132 16.45 7.52 -5.94
N ALA A 133 16.07 7.37 -7.21
CA ALA A 133 16.85 7.85 -8.35
C ALA A 133 17.02 9.37 -8.29
N HIS A 134 15.96 10.10 -7.95
CA HIS A 134 16.02 11.55 -7.78
C HIS A 134 17.01 11.95 -6.67
N ASP A 135 16.96 11.28 -5.51
CA ASP A 135 17.89 11.53 -4.40
C ASP A 135 19.34 11.17 -4.74
N LEU A 136 19.57 10.29 -5.72
CA LEU A 136 20.91 9.92 -6.18
C LEU A 136 21.48 10.90 -7.20
N ARG A 137 20.67 11.76 -7.84
CA ARG A 137 21.18 12.74 -8.81
C ARG A 137 22.23 13.67 -8.20
N ASP A 138 22.12 13.95 -6.91
CA ASP A 138 23.10 14.78 -6.19
C ASP A 138 24.41 14.03 -5.87
N LYS A 139 24.45 12.71 -6.04
CA LYS A 139 25.64 11.87 -5.78
C LYS A 139 26.49 11.60 -7.02
N PHE A 140 25.93 11.73 -8.22
CA PHE A 140 26.62 11.46 -9.48
C PHE A 140 26.81 12.78 -10.23
N ASP A 141 28.03 13.06 -10.68
CA ASP A 141 28.34 14.26 -11.47
C ASP A 141 27.72 14.19 -12.88
N GLU A 142 27.49 12.97 -13.39
CA GLU A 142 26.83 12.67 -14.66
C GLU A 142 25.56 11.85 -14.44
N GLU A 143 24.71 11.71 -15.48
CA GLU A 143 23.48 10.93 -15.37
C GLU A 143 23.81 9.44 -15.15
N PRO A 144 23.42 8.86 -14.00
CA PRO A 144 23.85 7.52 -13.63
C PRO A 144 23.27 6.48 -14.60
N THR A 145 24.12 5.56 -15.04
CA THR A 145 23.73 4.47 -15.93
C THR A 145 22.74 3.51 -15.23
N PRO A 146 21.94 2.76 -16.01
CA PRO A 146 21.03 1.76 -15.43
C PRO A 146 21.72 0.74 -14.52
N VAL A 147 22.98 0.38 -14.83
CA VAL A 147 23.80 -0.55 -14.03
C VAL A 147 24.20 0.06 -12.69
N GLU A 148 24.56 1.35 -12.67
CA GLU A 148 24.91 2.07 -11.45
C GLU A 148 23.70 2.24 -10.54
N LEU A 149 22.55 2.64 -11.11
CA LEU A 149 21.29 2.72 -10.38
C LEU A 149 20.91 1.36 -9.80
N PHE A 150 21.01 0.29 -10.60
CA PHE A 150 20.67 -1.05 -10.14
C PHE A 150 21.58 -1.51 -8.99
N ARG A 151 22.89 -1.25 -9.08
CA ARG A 151 23.85 -1.53 -8.00
C ARG A 151 23.48 -0.80 -6.73
N GLU A 152 23.21 0.50 -6.79
CA GLU A 152 22.88 1.33 -5.62
C GLU A 152 21.54 0.93 -4.98
N PHE A 153 20.55 0.50 -5.78
CA PHE A 153 19.25 0.08 -5.25
C PHE A 153 19.26 -1.28 -4.57
N HIS A 154 20.27 -2.12 -4.81
CA HIS A 154 20.33 -3.48 -4.27
C HIS A 154 21.55 -3.73 -3.37
N SER A 155 22.41 -2.74 -3.18
CA SER A 155 23.53 -2.79 -2.24
C SER A 155 23.09 -2.44 -0.81
N SER A 156 23.82 -2.94 0.18
CA SER A 156 23.64 -2.49 1.57
C SER A 156 24.22 -1.10 1.75
N GLN A 157 23.42 -0.12 2.18
CA GLN A 157 23.96 1.19 2.56
C GLN A 157 24.90 1.13 3.78
N LYS A 158 24.77 0.11 4.64
CA LYS A 158 25.60 -0.03 5.85
C LYS A 158 26.92 -0.74 5.59
N THR A 159 26.90 -1.76 4.73
CA THR A 159 28.04 -2.69 4.57
C THR A 159 28.59 -2.70 3.15
N GLY A 160 27.96 -1.99 2.20
CA GLY A 160 28.28 -2.05 0.77
C GLY A 160 28.02 -3.42 0.12
N SER A 161 27.59 -4.42 0.89
CA SER A 161 27.49 -5.80 0.41
C SER A 161 26.32 -6.00 -0.54
N ILE A 162 26.59 -6.78 -1.58
CA ILE A 162 25.67 -7.17 -2.64
C ILE A 162 25.49 -8.69 -2.55
N SER A 163 24.28 -9.21 -2.78
CA SER A 163 24.07 -10.66 -2.83
C SER A 163 24.59 -11.25 -4.13
N GLU A 164 24.96 -12.53 -4.11
CA GLU A 164 25.46 -13.25 -5.28
C GLU A 164 24.50 -13.16 -6.48
N THR A 165 23.19 -13.26 -6.24
CA THR A 165 22.16 -13.11 -7.28
C THR A 165 22.18 -11.73 -7.93
N VAL A 166 22.39 -10.67 -7.15
CA VAL A 166 22.45 -9.30 -7.66
C VAL A 166 23.77 -9.05 -8.39
N GLN A 167 24.86 -9.64 -7.91
CA GLN A 167 26.16 -9.56 -8.57
C GLN A 167 26.10 -10.23 -9.95
N LYS A 168 25.54 -11.43 -10.05
CA LYS A 168 25.31 -12.10 -11.33
C LYS A 168 24.48 -11.25 -12.29
N ALA A 169 23.38 -10.67 -11.83
CA ALA A 169 22.54 -9.80 -12.65
C ALA A 169 23.29 -8.55 -13.13
N LEU A 170 24.18 -7.98 -12.31
CA LEU A 170 25.03 -6.85 -12.71
C LEU A 170 26.03 -7.23 -13.80
N ASP A 171 26.59 -8.44 -13.74
CA ASP A 171 27.53 -8.93 -14.74
C ASP A 171 26.81 -9.22 -16.06
N ASP A 172 25.64 -9.87 -16.02
CA ASP A 172 24.78 -10.08 -17.19
C ASP A 172 24.36 -8.75 -17.86
N MET A 173 24.01 -7.72 -17.06
CA MET A 173 23.67 -6.39 -17.57
C MET A 173 24.85 -5.69 -18.26
N LYS A 174 26.07 -5.89 -17.75
CA LYS A 174 27.28 -5.32 -18.36
C LYS A 174 27.65 -6.01 -19.67
N GLU A 175 27.53 -7.34 -19.72
CA GLU A 175 27.76 -8.13 -20.94
C GLU A 175 26.86 -7.66 -22.08
N ILE A 176 25.56 -7.44 -21.82
CA ILE A 176 24.62 -6.90 -22.81
C ILE A 176 25.01 -5.49 -23.28
N MET A 177 25.56 -4.66 -22.38
CA MET A 177 26.06 -3.33 -22.74
C MET A 177 27.34 -3.37 -23.58
N GLU A 178 28.17 -4.39 -23.41
CA GLU A 178 29.39 -4.59 -24.20
C GLU A 178 29.10 -5.21 -25.57
N GLU A 179 28.11 -6.10 -25.68
CA GLU A 179 27.67 -6.72 -26.95
C GLU A 179 26.93 -5.75 -27.90
N SER A 180 26.46 -4.62 -27.38
CA SER A 180 25.72 -3.61 -28.14
C SER A 180 26.61 -2.51 -28.75
N ILE A 181 27.94 -2.66 -28.65
CA ILE A 181 28.97 -1.77 -29.21
C ILE A 181 29.51 -2.30 -30.54
#